data_AF-A0A1I7UA50-F1
#
_entry.id   AF-A0A1I7UA50-F1
#
_cell.length_a   1.000
_cell.length_b   1.000
_cell.length_c   1.000
_cell.angle_alpha   90.00
_cell.angle_beta   90.00
_cell.angle_gamma   90.00
#
_symmetry.space_group_name_H-M   'P 1'
#
loop_
_entity.id
_entity.type
_entity.pdbx_description
1 polymer ?
#
loop_
_entity_poly.entity_id
_entity_poly.type
_entity_poly.pdbx_seq_one_letter_code
_entity_poly.pdbx_strand_id
1 'polypeptide(L)'
;MNEEKKSIRKSPSMFQKVKKTLRQKSRDSNKPKKAGSKASDRSKSDIPSKFLRGRKGKKSDRTKSNRNPTGKKVIPRECNTSRSTSRESDQKSRLEHFVRSIDLEEDGDPILGTPDLLSPKIYDENRVKLNRPGHEDVNYINASFIKMKSFGHKIIVAQLPQLENESFVEDFWHMIYQEQITLVYLLVPEKALKNTSITLFKEEHGAYQYTGKMFINNRRAEVLGDPKEYTIEVLPEGNSDSVMCQVNHHATWEHLQQPPKYRPIIKMIHQFLSEKQVQNANICVVSVFGCGRACSFIGALYAISQLNQGIEPNICDIMRDIQQQRPKATESFAQYSGVYAIVLDYIVRKRGSKRDPINREINRFIDELTDISPAVSPINEKNQY
;
A
#
# COMPACT_ATOMS: atom_id res chain seq x y z
N MET A 1 51.35 20.81 45.57
CA MET A 1 49.92 21.10 45.79
C MET A 1 49.43 21.83 44.56
N ASN A 2 48.38 21.35 43.89
CA ASN A 2 47.78 21.84 42.63
C ASN A 2 48.74 21.78 41.39
N GLU A 3 48.46 20.91 40.43
CA GLU A 3 47.68 21.15 39.19
C GLU A 3 48.50 21.73 38.01
N GLU A 4 49.07 20.86 37.18
CA GLU A 4 49.39 21.19 35.78
C GLU A 4 48.38 20.53 34.82
N LYS A 5 47.72 21.35 34.01
CA LYS A 5 46.59 20.93 33.16
C LYS A 5 47.06 20.52 31.76
N LYS A 6 47.23 19.21 31.53
CA LYS A 6 47.50 18.67 30.18
C LYS A 6 46.30 18.87 29.23
N SER A 7 46.42 19.84 28.33
CA SER A 7 45.42 20.12 27.29
C SER A 7 45.55 19.15 26.11
N ILE A 8 44.66 18.16 26.03
CA ILE A 8 44.58 17.23 24.89
C ILE A 8 43.59 17.78 23.85
N ARG A 9 44.12 18.33 22.76
CA ARG A 9 43.30 18.81 21.62
C ARG A 9 42.68 17.62 20.89
N LYS A 10 41.36 17.43 21.02
CA LYS A 10 40.60 16.47 20.18
C LYS A 10 40.55 16.96 18.72
N SER A 11 40.99 16.13 17.78
CA SER A 11 40.81 16.37 16.35
C SER A 11 39.35 16.11 15.92
N PRO A 12 38.73 17.01 15.12
CA PRO A 12 37.35 16.82 14.67
C PRO A 12 37.23 15.71 13.60
N SER A 13 36.13 14.94 13.63
CA SER A 13 35.93 13.79 12.76
C SER A 13 35.61 14.17 11.30
N MET A 14 35.82 13.23 10.37
CA MET A 14 35.76 13.48 8.92
C MET A 14 34.42 14.05 8.42
N PHE A 15 33.31 13.81 9.13
CA PHE A 15 31.97 14.30 8.74
C PHE A 15 31.87 15.83 8.68
N GLN A 16 32.74 16.59 9.36
CA GLN A 16 32.75 18.06 9.25
C GLN A 16 33.45 18.59 7.99
N LYS A 17 34.28 17.80 7.29
CA LYS A 17 34.94 18.25 6.05
C LYS A 17 33.99 18.30 4.85
N VAL A 18 33.00 17.41 4.77
CA VAL A 18 32.14 17.27 3.58
C VAL A 18 31.16 18.46 3.41
N LYS A 19 30.61 19.00 4.50
CA LYS A 19 29.60 20.09 4.43
C LYS A 19 30.13 21.46 3.97
N LYS A 20 31.44 21.68 3.90
CA LYS A 20 32.01 22.94 3.36
C LYS A 20 32.13 22.94 1.83
N THR A 21 32.50 21.82 1.22
CA THR A 21 32.83 21.73 -0.22
C THR A 21 31.65 21.98 -1.16
N LEU A 22 30.41 21.74 -0.71
CA LEU A 22 29.19 21.92 -1.52
C LEU A 22 28.61 23.34 -1.50
N ARG A 23 29.07 24.23 -0.61
CA ARG A 23 28.55 25.61 -0.50
C ARG A 23 29.30 26.65 -1.34
N GLN A 24 30.26 26.21 -2.15
CA GLN A 24 31.24 27.07 -2.81
C GLN A 24 31.32 26.88 -4.34
N LYS A 25 30.28 26.26 -4.95
CA LYS A 25 30.12 26.07 -6.40
C LYS A 25 28.86 26.72 -7.01
N SER A 26 28.10 27.50 -6.23
CA SER A 26 26.88 28.20 -6.69
C SER A 26 27.03 29.73 -6.78
N ARG A 27 28.27 30.23 -6.83
CA ARG A 27 28.62 31.64 -7.04
C ARG A 27 29.91 31.71 -7.86
N ASP A 28 29.78 31.85 -9.18
CA ASP A 28 30.62 32.68 -10.07
C ASP A 28 30.38 32.35 -11.55
N SER A 29 29.47 33.09 -12.20
CA SER A 29 29.40 33.19 -13.68
C SER A 29 28.62 34.41 -14.21
N ASN A 30 28.94 35.59 -13.66
CA ASN A 30 28.87 36.92 -14.29
C ASN A 30 27.56 37.51 -14.88
N LYS A 31 27.65 38.82 -15.24
CA LYS A 31 26.53 39.74 -15.57
C LYS A 31 26.75 40.38 -16.98
N PRO A 32 26.13 41.50 -17.43
CA PRO A 32 25.43 41.52 -18.73
C PRO A 32 26.01 42.50 -19.79
N LYS A 33 25.36 42.57 -20.97
CA LYS A 33 25.41 43.73 -21.89
C LYS A 33 24.00 44.12 -22.38
N LYS A 34 23.82 45.37 -22.83
CA LYS A 34 22.53 45.99 -23.24
C LYS A 34 22.59 46.59 -24.66
N ALA A 35 21.48 46.44 -25.40
CA ALA A 35 20.81 47.39 -26.30
C ALA A 35 19.40 46.80 -26.54
N GLY A 36 18.25 47.49 -26.64
CA GLY A 36 17.93 48.79 -27.24
C GLY A 36 17.21 48.52 -28.59
N SER A 37 15.99 48.98 -28.90
CA SER A 37 14.95 49.77 -28.19
C SER A 37 13.54 49.30 -28.72
N LYS A 38 12.35 49.97 -28.71
CA LYS A 38 11.90 51.36 -28.48
C LYS A 38 10.35 51.40 -28.33
N ALA A 39 9.80 52.16 -27.37
CA ALA A 39 8.37 52.62 -27.30
C ALA A 39 7.26 51.53 -27.22
N SER A 40 5.99 51.76 -26.83
CA SER A 40 5.20 52.87 -26.24
C SER A 40 3.86 52.31 -25.72
N ASP A 41 3.01 52.95 -24.90
CA ASP A 41 3.11 54.03 -23.87
C ASP A 41 1.68 54.19 -23.24
N ARG A 42 1.57 54.86 -22.08
CA ARG A 42 0.30 55.35 -21.43
C ARG A 42 -0.62 54.32 -20.74
N SER A 43 -1.49 54.73 -19.80
CA SER A 43 -1.21 55.22 -18.43
C SER A 43 -2.49 55.65 -17.66
N LYS A 44 -2.59 55.30 -16.36
CA LYS A 44 -3.36 56.03 -15.29
C LYS A 44 -4.91 56.05 -15.44
N SER A 45 -5.75 56.31 -14.42
CA SER A 45 -5.56 56.51 -12.95
C SER A 45 -6.90 56.36 -12.17
N ASP A 46 -6.80 55.85 -10.94
CA ASP A 46 -7.47 56.26 -9.68
C ASP A 46 -8.98 56.59 -9.54
N ILE A 47 -9.60 55.84 -8.60
CA ILE A 47 -10.72 56.05 -7.63
C ILE A 47 -11.42 57.44 -7.51
N PRO A 48 -12.73 57.47 -7.08
CA PRO A 48 -13.00 57.85 -5.66
C PRO A 48 -14.24 57.27 -4.92
N SER A 49 -13.99 56.56 -3.82
CA SER A 49 -14.61 56.55 -2.45
C SER A 49 -16.12 56.85 -2.11
N LYS A 50 -16.62 56.09 -1.08
CA LYS A 50 -17.72 56.40 -0.09
C LYS A 50 -19.20 56.27 -0.59
N PHE A 51 -20.27 56.16 0.22
CA PHE A 51 -20.53 56.42 1.67
C PHE A 51 -21.49 55.37 2.36
N LEU A 52 -22.07 55.68 3.53
CA LEU A 52 -22.67 54.77 4.56
C LEU A 52 -24.21 54.68 4.61
N ARG A 53 -24.77 53.54 5.10
CA ARG A 53 -25.93 53.32 6.03
C ARG A 53 -26.41 51.83 5.98
N GLY A 54 -27.01 51.18 6.99
CA GLY A 54 -27.16 51.46 8.44
C GLY A 54 -28.41 50.83 9.11
N ARG A 55 -28.29 50.33 10.37
CA ARG A 55 -29.33 49.81 11.33
C ARG A 55 -29.67 48.28 11.28
N LYS A 56 -29.55 47.54 12.40
CA LYS A 56 -30.54 47.10 13.46
C LYS A 56 -31.59 46.07 12.98
N GLY A 57 -31.96 44.98 13.68
CA GLY A 57 -31.63 44.43 15.04
C GLY A 57 -31.65 42.88 15.04
N LYS A 58 -31.97 42.10 16.10
CA LYS A 58 -32.48 42.37 17.47
C LYS A 58 -31.92 41.32 18.50
N LYS A 59 -32.75 40.66 19.34
CA LYS A 59 -32.42 39.53 20.26
C LYS A 59 -33.56 38.51 20.34
N SER A 60 -33.28 37.27 20.78
CA SER A 60 -34.05 36.56 21.83
C SER A 60 -33.37 35.28 22.34
N ASP A 61 -33.30 35.09 23.66
CA ASP A 61 -32.86 33.87 24.35
C ASP A 61 -33.99 32.85 24.58
N ARG A 62 -33.65 31.56 24.83
CA ARG A 62 -34.24 30.73 25.93
C ARG A 62 -33.50 29.41 26.17
N THR A 63 -33.86 28.71 27.26
CA THR A 63 -32.94 27.82 28.00
C THR A 63 -33.60 26.62 28.72
N LYS A 64 -32.83 25.53 28.83
CA LYS A 64 -32.75 24.52 29.93
C LYS A 64 -33.90 23.50 30.19
N SER A 65 -33.47 22.46 30.92
CA SER A 65 -34.18 21.32 31.57
C SER A 65 -34.60 20.15 30.66
N ASN A 66 -34.36 18.85 30.94
CA ASN A 66 -33.96 18.03 32.12
C ASN A 66 -35.08 17.44 33.00
N ARG A 67 -35.36 16.12 32.87
CA ARG A 67 -35.54 15.13 33.98
C ARG A 67 -35.93 13.71 33.49
N ASN A 68 -35.39 12.68 34.16
CA ASN A 68 -35.99 11.32 34.25
C ASN A 68 -36.93 11.25 35.47
N PRO A 69 -37.74 10.19 35.63
CA PRO A 69 -37.44 9.24 36.71
C PRO A 69 -37.75 7.75 36.48
N THR A 70 -36.86 6.92 37.05
CA THR A 70 -36.96 5.53 37.55
C THR A 70 -38.24 4.68 37.43
N GLY A 71 -38.04 3.39 37.09
CA GLY A 71 -38.90 2.25 37.50
C GLY A 71 -38.11 0.93 37.55
N LYS A 72 -38.36 0.05 38.53
CA LYS A 72 -37.72 -1.28 38.67
C LYS A 72 -38.76 -2.40 38.58
N LYS A 73 -38.49 -3.50 37.85
CA LYS A 73 -38.94 -4.84 38.26
C LYS A 73 -38.16 -6.01 37.59
N VAL A 74 -38.02 -7.04 38.41
CA VAL A 74 -37.46 -8.41 38.34
C VAL A 74 -37.38 -9.13 36.96
N ILE A 75 -36.36 -10.00 36.86
CA ILE A 75 -35.97 -10.90 35.75
C ILE A 75 -36.72 -12.24 35.78
N PRO A 76 -37.10 -12.81 34.62
CA PRO A 76 -37.01 -14.27 34.38
C PRO A 76 -35.78 -14.63 33.51
N ARG A 77 -35.18 -15.81 33.73
CA ARG A 77 -34.03 -16.30 32.94
C ARG A 77 -34.51 -17.02 31.67
N GLU A 78 -34.01 -16.60 30.52
CA GLU A 78 -33.97 -17.44 29.31
C GLU A 78 -32.57 -17.41 28.68
N CYS A 79 -32.20 -18.50 27.99
CA CYS A 79 -30.83 -18.74 27.54
C CYS A 79 -30.63 -18.31 26.08
N ASN A 80 -29.93 -17.19 25.86
CA ASN A 80 -29.76 -16.61 24.52
C ASN A 80 -28.52 -17.18 23.79
N THR A 81 -28.68 -18.34 23.16
CA THR A 81 -27.76 -18.85 22.12
C THR A 81 -28.02 -18.13 20.78
N SER A 82 -27.71 -16.83 20.72
CA SER A 82 -28.07 -15.95 19.60
C SER A 82 -27.02 -14.87 19.25
N ARG A 83 -25.78 -15.01 19.75
CA ARG A 83 -24.74 -13.96 19.66
C ARG A 83 -23.64 -14.19 18.61
N SER A 84 -23.70 -15.28 17.85
CA SER A 84 -22.80 -15.56 16.72
C SER A 84 -23.30 -14.90 15.43
N THR A 85 -24.53 -15.21 15.03
CA THR A 85 -25.13 -14.83 13.74
C THR A 85 -25.16 -13.32 13.49
N SER A 86 -25.39 -12.50 14.52
CA SER A 86 -25.44 -11.04 14.36
C SER A 86 -24.06 -10.40 14.07
N ARG A 87 -22.96 -11.08 14.38
CA ARG A 87 -21.61 -10.60 14.05
C ARG A 87 -21.24 -10.93 12.61
N GLU A 88 -21.65 -12.11 12.15
CA GLU A 88 -21.45 -12.56 10.76
C GLU A 88 -22.28 -11.73 9.78
N SER A 89 -23.54 -11.40 10.12
CA SER A 89 -24.37 -10.50 9.31
C SER A 89 -23.79 -9.09 9.20
N ASP A 90 -23.29 -8.54 10.31
CA ASP A 90 -22.66 -7.23 10.35
C ASP A 90 -21.35 -7.20 9.54
N GLN A 91 -20.50 -8.21 9.69
CA GLN A 91 -19.25 -8.33 8.91
C GLN A 91 -19.53 -8.48 7.42
N LYS A 92 -20.52 -9.31 7.04
CA LYS A 92 -20.92 -9.51 5.64
C LYS A 92 -21.43 -8.22 5.01
N SER A 93 -22.38 -7.54 5.65
CA SER A 93 -22.94 -6.27 5.15
C SER A 93 -21.89 -5.16 5.04
N ARG A 94 -20.95 -5.09 5.98
CA ARG A 94 -19.84 -4.11 5.93
C ARG A 94 -18.84 -4.43 4.82
N LEU A 95 -18.54 -5.72 4.58
CA LEU A 95 -17.68 -6.12 3.48
C LEU A 95 -18.38 -5.91 2.12
N GLU A 96 -19.71 -6.05 2.02
CA GLU A 96 -20.49 -5.63 0.84
C GLU A 96 -20.40 -4.11 0.61
N HIS A 97 -20.44 -3.30 1.67
CA HIS A 97 -20.27 -1.85 1.57
C HIS A 97 -18.84 -1.46 1.16
N PHE A 98 -17.82 -2.12 1.71
CA PHE A 98 -16.41 -1.92 1.32
C PHE A 98 -16.20 -2.30 -0.16
N VAL A 99 -16.73 -3.45 -0.59
CA VAL A 99 -16.72 -3.88 -2.00
C VAL A 99 -17.41 -2.85 -2.90
N ARG A 100 -18.59 -2.35 -2.53
CA ARG A 100 -19.27 -1.26 -3.26
C ARG A 100 -18.50 0.06 -3.32
N SER A 101 -17.64 0.33 -2.33
CA SER A 101 -16.76 1.51 -2.33
C SER A 101 -15.47 1.32 -3.15
N ILE A 102 -15.22 0.11 -3.65
CA ILE A 102 -14.23 -0.14 -4.70
C ILE A 102 -15.02 -0.18 -6.00
N ASP A 103 -15.19 1.01 -6.61
CA ASP A 103 -16.10 1.20 -7.74
C ASP A 103 -15.93 0.11 -8.82
N LEU A 104 -16.95 -0.76 -8.90
CA LEU A 104 -17.28 -1.54 -10.08
C LEU A 104 -18.45 -0.80 -10.72
N GLU A 105 -18.28 -0.35 -11.96
CA GLU A 105 -19.28 0.48 -12.65
C GLU A 105 -20.61 -0.30 -12.79
N GLU A 106 -21.75 0.36 -12.62
CA GLU A 106 -23.06 -0.30 -12.42
C GLU A 106 -23.62 -0.96 -13.70
N ASP A 107 -22.99 -0.77 -14.86
CA ASP A 107 -23.41 -1.26 -16.18
C ASP A 107 -22.88 -2.69 -16.49
N GLY A 108 -23.00 -3.61 -15.54
CA GLY A 108 -22.60 -5.02 -15.70
C GLY A 108 -23.58 -6.01 -15.06
N ASP A 109 -23.81 -7.15 -15.71
CA ASP A 109 -24.80 -8.15 -15.28
C ASP A 109 -24.59 -8.64 -13.83
N PRO A 110 -25.67 -8.89 -13.06
CA PRO A 110 -25.62 -9.20 -11.62
C PRO A 110 -25.19 -10.67 -11.33
N ILE A 111 -23.98 -11.06 -11.76
CA ILE A 111 -23.40 -12.40 -11.57
C ILE A 111 -22.10 -12.34 -10.73
N LEU A 112 -22.11 -11.52 -9.67
CA LEU A 112 -21.20 -11.63 -8.53
C LEU A 112 -21.88 -10.98 -7.31
N GLY A 113 -22.24 -11.65 -6.22
CA GLY A 113 -21.83 -12.97 -5.75
C GLY A 113 -21.05 -12.81 -4.46
N THR A 114 -21.77 -12.67 -3.33
CA THR A 114 -21.38 -12.62 -1.89
C THR A 114 -19.90 -12.34 -1.51
N PRO A 115 -19.60 -11.54 -0.47
CA PRO A 115 -18.22 -11.24 -0.05
C PRO A 115 -17.25 -12.44 0.12
N ASP A 116 -17.77 -13.58 0.55
CA ASP A 116 -17.05 -14.87 0.67
C ASP A 116 -16.43 -15.35 -0.66
N LEU A 117 -16.89 -14.82 -1.80
CA LEU A 117 -16.38 -15.10 -3.14
C LEU A 117 -15.21 -14.18 -3.53
N LEU A 118 -15.06 -13.02 -2.90
CA LEU A 118 -14.02 -12.03 -3.23
C LEU A 118 -12.76 -12.20 -2.39
N SER A 119 -12.89 -12.41 -1.06
CA SER A 119 -11.75 -12.81 -0.23
C SER A 119 -11.63 -14.35 -0.19
N PRO A 120 -10.61 -14.96 -0.83
CA PRO A 120 -10.51 -16.41 -0.88
C PRO A 120 -10.09 -16.98 0.49
N LYS A 121 -10.78 -18.04 0.93
CA LYS A 121 -10.31 -18.89 2.05
C LYS A 121 -8.97 -19.52 1.68
N ILE A 122 -8.06 -19.57 2.64
CA ILE A 122 -6.63 -19.91 2.42
C ILE A 122 -6.30 -21.32 2.91
N TYR A 123 -5.19 -21.88 2.42
CA TYR A 123 -4.74 -23.22 2.82
C TYR A 123 -4.12 -23.21 4.22
N ASP A 124 -4.54 -24.13 5.09
CA ASP A 124 -4.03 -24.25 6.47
C ASP A 124 -2.55 -24.68 6.56
N GLU A 125 -2.02 -25.31 5.51
CA GLU A 125 -0.66 -25.83 5.43
C GLU A 125 0.41 -24.73 5.45
N ASN A 126 0.13 -23.59 4.80
CA ASN A 126 1.07 -22.48 4.65
C ASN A 126 0.53 -21.14 5.16
N ARG A 127 -0.64 -21.10 5.81
CA ARG A 127 -1.11 -19.86 6.45
C ARG A 127 -0.16 -19.42 7.56
N VAL A 128 -0.04 -18.11 7.72
CA VAL A 128 0.62 -17.52 8.88
C VAL A 128 -0.25 -17.78 10.11
N LYS A 129 0.39 -18.00 11.26
CA LYS A 129 -0.25 -18.25 12.55
C LYS A 129 0.24 -17.20 13.54
N LEU A 130 -0.67 -16.46 14.15
CA LEU A 130 -0.33 -15.45 15.16
C LEU A 130 -0.07 -16.14 16.50
N ASN A 131 1.15 -16.00 17.00
CA ASN A 131 1.58 -16.55 18.28
C ASN A 131 1.31 -15.52 19.37
N ARG A 132 0.34 -15.79 20.25
CA ARG A 132 -0.01 -14.96 21.40
C ARG A 132 -0.05 -15.81 22.67
N PRO A 133 0.88 -15.63 23.63
CA PRO A 133 0.89 -16.38 24.87
C PRO A 133 -0.45 -16.29 25.61
N GLY A 134 -1.07 -17.43 25.90
CA GLY A 134 -2.39 -17.51 26.53
C GLY A 134 -3.60 -17.37 25.58
N HIS A 135 -3.38 -17.20 24.27
CA HIS A 135 -4.43 -17.07 23.24
C HIS A 135 -4.09 -17.89 21.99
N GLU A 136 -3.68 -19.15 22.18
CA GLU A 136 -3.28 -20.06 21.10
C GLU A 136 -4.43 -20.44 20.16
N ASP A 137 -5.67 -20.31 20.62
CA ASP A 137 -6.91 -20.47 19.86
C ASP A 137 -7.15 -19.32 18.87
N VAL A 138 -6.73 -18.09 19.20
CA VAL A 138 -6.92 -16.88 18.38
C VAL A 138 -5.67 -16.61 17.51
N ASN A 139 -5.32 -17.60 16.68
CA ASN A 139 -4.10 -17.59 15.85
C ASN A 139 -4.30 -17.28 14.35
N TYR A 140 -5.53 -16.97 13.90
CA TYR A 140 -5.81 -16.80 12.47
C TYR A 140 -5.53 -15.37 11.97
N ILE A 141 -4.85 -15.28 10.81
CA ILE A 141 -4.78 -14.08 9.98
C ILE A 141 -4.90 -14.52 8.51
N ASN A 142 -5.51 -13.69 7.65
CA ASN A 142 -5.60 -13.99 6.22
C ASN A 142 -4.27 -13.67 5.49
N ALA A 143 -3.25 -14.48 5.75
CA ALA A 143 -1.92 -14.39 5.14
C ALA A 143 -1.31 -15.78 4.93
N SER A 144 -0.52 -15.95 3.87
CA SER A 144 0.15 -17.21 3.52
C SER A 144 1.63 -17.00 3.20
N PHE A 145 2.47 -17.93 3.62
CA PHE A 145 3.86 -18.01 3.19
C PHE A 145 3.95 -18.55 1.75
N ILE A 146 4.64 -17.83 0.88
CA ILE A 146 4.90 -18.25 -0.52
C ILE A 146 6.36 -18.65 -0.63
N LYS A 147 6.60 -19.89 -1.09
CA LYS A 147 7.94 -20.42 -1.39
C LYS A 147 8.14 -20.42 -2.89
N MET A 148 9.32 -19.99 -3.32
CA MET A 148 9.75 -19.96 -4.71
C MET A 148 11.06 -20.75 -4.86
N LYS A 149 11.15 -21.58 -5.90
CA LYS A 149 12.32 -22.44 -6.14
C LYS A 149 13.58 -21.58 -6.32
N SER A 150 14.67 -21.96 -5.64
CA SER A 150 15.96 -21.24 -5.67
C SER A 150 15.89 -19.75 -5.24
N PHE A 151 14.81 -19.30 -4.59
CA PHE A 151 14.61 -17.90 -4.21
C PHE A 151 14.38 -17.80 -2.70
N GLY A 152 15.48 -17.78 -1.94
CA GLY A 152 15.51 -18.02 -0.48
C GLY A 152 15.00 -16.88 0.43
N HIS A 153 14.07 -16.05 -0.04
CA HIS A 153 13.50 -14.95 0.74
C HIS A 153 12.21 -15.40 1.45
N LYS A 154 11.96 -14.95 2.68
CA LYS A 154 10.65 -15.12 3.31
C LYS A 154 9.64 -14.20 2.61
N ILE A 155 8.67 -14.78 1.91
CA ILE A 155 7.56 -14.06 1.28
C ILE A 155 6.28 -14.40 2.03
N ILE A 156 5.56 -13.36 2.46
CA ILE A 156 4.17 -13.45 2.90
C ILE A 156 3.30 -12.71 1.89
N VAL A 157 2.15 -13.30 1.53
CA VAL A 157 1.07 -12.60 0.83
C VAL A 157 -0.11 -12.50 1.79
N ALA A 158 -0.60 -11.27 2.03
CA ALA A 158 -1.60 -10.97 3.03
C ALA A 158 -2.77 -10.13 2.50
N GLN A 159 -3.96 -10.33 3.08
CA GLN A 159 -5.10 -9.45 2.90
C GLN A 159 -4.83 -8.08 3.58
N LEU A 160 -5.38 -7.00 3.02
CA LEU A 160 -5.57 -5.75 3.76
C LEU A 160 -6.45 -6.05 5.00
N PRO A 161 -6.04 -5.68 6.23
CA PRO A 161 -6.88 -5.87 7.41
C PRO A 161 -8.17 -5.04 7.29
N GLN A 162 -9.28 -5.55 7.83
CA GLN A 162 -10.57 -4.84 7.86
C GLN A 162 -10.47 -3.59 8.74
N LEU A 163 -10.43 -2.41 8.11
CA LEU A 163 -10.15 -1.11 8.73
C LEU A 163 -11.35 -0.52 9.51
N GLU A 164 -12.39 -1.34 9.72
CA GLU A 164 -13.55 -1.08 10.56
C GLU A 164 -13.39 -1.64 11.98
N ASN A 165 -12.39 -2.49 12.24
CA ASN A 165 -12.16 -3.14 13.54
C ASN A 165 -10.67 -3.19 13.91
N GLU A 166 -10.32 -2.57 15.04
CA GLU A 166 -8.94 -2.34 15.47
C GLU A 166 -8.13 -3.62 15.62
N SER A 167 -8.74 -4.70 16.12
CA SER A 167 -8.07 -5.98 16.34
C SER A 167 -7.48 -6.57 15.04
N PHE A 168 -8.09 -6.37 13.88
CA PHE A 168 -7.50 -6.87 12.62
C PHE A 168 -6.28 -6.05 12.19
N VAL A 169 -6.22 -4.78 12.57
CA VAL A 169 -5.06 -3.91 12.32
C VAL A 169 -3.94 -4.22 13.32
N GLU A 170 -4.29 -4.54 14.58
CA GLU A 170 -3.39 -5.10 15.60
C GLU A 170 -2.82 -6.46 15.15
N ASP A 171 -3.66 -7.37 14.64
CA ASP A 171 -3.28 -8.68 14.09
C ASP A 171 -2.27 -8.53 12.94
N PHE A 172 -2.51 -7.59 12.02
CA PHE A 172 -1.60 -7.28 10.92
C PHE A 172 -0.23 -6.81 11.45
N TRP A 173 -0.20 -5.84 12.37
CA TRP A 173 1.08 -5.35 12.90
C TRP A 173 1.79 -6.37 13.80
N HIS A 174 1.06 -7.22 14.52
CA HIS A 174 1.60 -8.36 15.26
C HIS A 174 2.27 -9.36 14.32
N MET A 175 1.69 -9.64 13.14
CA MET A 175 2.34 -10.44 12.10
C MET A 175 3.63 -9.80 11.58
N ILE A 176 3.62 -8.50 11.27
CA ILE A 176 4.80 -7.76 10.81
C ILE A 176 5.95 -7.85 11.83
N TYR A 177 5.64 -7.71 13.12
CA TYR A 177 6.62 -7.87 14.20
C TYR A 177 7.09 -9.32 14.36
N GLN A 178 6.17 -10.28 14.54
CA GLN A 178 6.47 -11.69 14.76
C GLN A 178 7.35 -12.27 13.64
N GLU A 179 6.97 -12.02 12.39
CA GLU A 179 7.67 -12.57 11.23
C GLU A 179 8.91 -11.76 10.83
N GLN A 180 9.24 -10.70 11.58
CA GLN A 180 10.38 -9.80 11.37
C GLN A 180 10.38 -9.24 9.93
N ILE A 181 9.22 -8.73 9.50
CA ILE A 181 9.01 -8.16 8.17
C ILE A 181 9.60 -6.75 8.14
N THR A 182 10.67 -6.58 7.38
CA THR A 182 11.37 -5.29 7.22
C THR A 182 10.94 -4.55 5.95
N LEU A 183 10.13 -5.17 5.08
CA LEU A 183 9.65 -4.58 3.83
C LEU A 183 8.23 -5.02 3.50
N VAL A 184 7.32 -4.05 3.36
CA VAL A 184 5.93 -4.24 2.92
C VAL A 184 5.74 -3.60 1.54
N TYR A 185 5.19 -4.38 0.61
CA TYR A 185 4.64 -3.86 -0.64
C TYR A 185 3.13 -3.74 -0.53
N LEU A 186 2.63 -2.52 -0.34
CA LEU A 186 1.21 -2.23 -0.19
C LEU A 186 0.63 -1.89 -1.58
N LEU A 187 0.01 -2.89 -2.22
CA LEU A 187 -0.58 -2.82 -3.56
C LEU A 187 -2.11 -2.63 -3.44
N VAL A 188 -2.48 -1.52 -2.82
CA VAL A 188 -3.86 -1.19 -2.42
C VAL A 188 -4.21 0.22 -2.91
N PRO A 189 -5.32 0.40 -3.66
CA PRO A 189 -5.75 1.70 -4.15
C PRO A 189 -5.97 2.70 -3.02
N GLU A 190 -5.70 3.98 -3.28
CA GLU A 190 -5.88 5.01 -2.25
C GLU A 190 -7.34 5.13 -1.77
N LYS A 191 -8.32 4.79 -2.62
CA LYS A 191 -9.74 4.74 -2.26
C LYS A 191 -10.07 3.68 -1.20
N ALA A 192 -9.36 2.56 -1.18
CA ALA A 192 -9.57 1.46 -0.22
C ALA A 192 -8.89 1.68 1.16
N LEU A 193 -8.11 2.76 1.31
CA LEU A 193 -7.54 3.20 2.60
C LEU A 193 -8.21 4.46 3.15
N LYS A 194 -8.94 5.20 2.30
CA LYS A 194 -9.70 6.39 2.66
C LYS A 194 -11.08 6.02 3.20
N ASN A 195 -11.70 6.97 3.90
CA ASN A 195 -13.06 6.88 4.45
C ASN A 195 -13.28 5.75 5.49
N THR A 196 -12.23 5.04 5.90
CA THR A 196 -12.27 4.02 6.95
C THR A 196 -12.21 4.65 8.34
N SER A 197 -12.72 3.94 9.35
CA SER A 197 -12.70 4.44 10.73
C SER A 197 -11.33 4.35 11.39
N ILE A 198 -10.47 3.45 10.93
CA ILE A 198 -9.15 3.18 11.50
C ILE A 198 -8.10 3.23 10.37
N THR A 199 -7.07 4.06 10.56
CA THR A 199 -5.94 4.14 9.62
C THR A 199 -4.96 3.00 9.87
N LEU A 200 -4.47 2.35 8.82
CA LEU A 200 -3.45 1.30 8.92
C LEU A 200 -2.17 1.80 9.63
N PHE A 201 -1.73 3.01 9.30
CA PHE A 201 -0.71 3.80 10.00
C PHE A 201 -0.94 5.30 9.73
N LYS A 202 -0.19 6.19 10.38
CA LYS A 202 -0.22 7.64 10.08
C LYS A 202 0.79 7.98 8.98
N GLU A 203 0.34 8.59 7.88
CA GLU A 203 1.21 8.95 6.75
C GLU A 203 2.20 10.09 7.06
N GLU A 204 1.93 10.92 8.08
CA GLU A 204 2.76 12.07 8.45
C GLU A 204 4.07 11.65 9.15
N HIS A 205 5.20 12.24 8.75
CA HIS A 205 6.49 12.03 9.40
C HIS A 205 6.46 12.46 10.88
N GLY A 206 6.81 11.54 11.78
CA GLY A 206 6.83 11.75 13.23
C GLY A 206 5.46 11.56 13.90
N ALA A 207 4.41 11.27 13.13
CA ALA A 207 3.11 10.89 13.69
C ALA A 207 3.09 9.40 14.06
N TYR A 208 2.38 9.10 15.14
CA TYR A 208 2.23 7.75 15.67
C TYR A 208 0.77 7.45 15.99
N GLN A 209 0.47 6.17 16.16
CA GLN A 209 -0.79 5.68 16.72
C GLN A 209 -0.51 4.45 17.60
N TYR A 210 -1.40 4.22 18.56
CA TYR A 210 -1.57 2.90 19.14
C TYR A 210 -2.63 2.15 18.33
N THR A 211 -2.55 0.82 18.31
CA THR A 211 -3.48 -0.05 17.59
C THR A 211 -3.53 -1.36 18.36
N GLY A 212 -4.51 -1.48 19.25
CA GLY A 212 -4.48 -2.45 20.35
C GLY A 212 -3.17 -2.30 21.14
N LYS A 213 -2.43 -3.39 21.32
CA LYS A 213 -1.13 -3.42 22.00
C LYS A 213 0.06 -3.00 21.15
N MET A 214 -0.14 -2.57 19.90
CA MET A 214 0.94 -2.19 19.00
C MET A 214 1.13 -0.67 18.97
N PHE A 215 2.35 -0.20 19.25
CA PHE A 215 2.79 1.16 18.96
C PHE A 215 3.35 1.24 17.54
N ILE A 216 2.75 2.09 16.71
CA ILE A 216 3.02 2.24 15.28
C ILE A 216 3.44 3.67 15.01
N ASN A 217 4.68 3.89 14.56
CA ASN A 217 5.29 5.22 14.50
C ASN A 217 6.01 5.48 13.17
N ASN A 218 5.63 6.54 12.46
CA ASN A 218 6.19 6.88 11.17
C ASN A 218 7.50 7.66 11.32
N ARG A 219 8.63 7.01 11.06
CA ARG A 219 9.99 7.57 11.18
C ARG A 219 10.50 8.25 9.90
N ARG A 220 9.88 8.00 8.73
CA ARG A 220 10.20 8.63 7.43
C ARG A 220 8.99 8.52 6.52
N ALA A 221 8.61 9.62 5.87
CA ALA A 221 7.55 9.65 4.87
C ALA A 221 8.01 10.44 3.63
N GLU A 222 8.05 9.77 2.48
CA GLU A 222 8.38 10.35 1.18
C GLU A 222 7.21 10.08 0.22
N VAL A 223 6.20 10.93 0.37
CA VAL A 223 4.88 10.89 -0.31
C VAL A 223 4.97 11.45 -1.76
N LEU A 224 6.13 11.98 -2.17
CA LEU A 224 6.34 12.59 -3.49
C LEU A 224 6.73 11.55 -4.56
N GLY A 225 5.84 10.59 -4.83
CA GLY A 225 6.08 9.60 -5.88
C GLY A 225 5.02 8.50 -5.99
N ASP A 226 5.31 7.56 -6.88
CA ASP A 226 4.63 6.27 -6.97
C ASP A 226 5.71 5.18 -7.18
N PRO A 227 5.93 4.24 -6.23
CA PRO A 227 5.27 4.17 -4.92
C PRO A 227 5.58 5.37 -4.02
N LYS A 228 4.71 5.61 -3.03
CA LYS A 228 5.04 6.40 -1.84
C LYS A 228 5.89 5.55 -0.91
N GLU A 229 6.95 6.12 -0.32
CA GLU A 229 7.88 5.38 0.54
C GLU A 229 7.74 5.82 2.00
N TYR A 230 7.46 4.89 2.92
CA TYR A 230 7.43 5.14 4.37
C TYR A 230 8.41 4.24 5.11
N THR A 231 8.74 4.62 6.35
CA THR A 231 9.45 3.75 7.30
C THR A 231 8.72 3.79 8.63
N ILE A 232 8.09 2.67 8.96
CA ILE A 232 7.22 2.49 10.12
C ILE A 232 7.97 1.66 11.16
N GLU A 233 8.12 2.22 12.35
CA GLU A 233 8.55 1.50 13.55
C GLU A 233 7.34 0.77 14.15
N VAL A 234 7.51 -0.52 14.43
CA VAL A 234 6.49 -1.41 14.98
C VAL A 234 7.01 -1.99 16.28
N LEU A 235 6.36 -1.64 17.41
CA LEU A 235 6.77 -2.05 18.75
C LEU A 235 5.54 -2.56 19.55
N PRO A 236 5.47 -3.85 19.94
CA PRO A 236 4.42 -4.34 20.83
C PRO A 236 4.66 -3.89 22.27
N GLU A 237 3.57 -3.66 23.01
CA GLU A 237 3.56 -3.38 24.44
C GLU A 237 4.43 -4.38 25.24
N GLY A 238 5.17 -3.87 26.23
CA GLY A 238 6.05 -4.67 27.09
C GLY A 238 7.40 -5.06 26.48
N ASN A 239 7.62 -4.82 25.18
CA ASN A 239 8.90 -5.07 24.52
C ASN A 239 9.76 -3.80 24.46
N SER A 240 11.06 -3.96 24.25
CA SER A 240 12.04 -2.87 24.07
C SER A 240 12.71 -2.86 22.69
N ASP A 241 12.54 -3.93 21.91
CA ASP A 241 13.07 -4.06 20.55
C ASP A 241 11.94 -3.86 19.53
N SER A 242 12.22 -3.16 18.44
CA SER A 242 11.20 -2.66 17.50
C SER A 242 11.57 -2.99 16.06
N VAL A 243 10.62 -3.48 15.27
CA VAL A 243 10.83 -3.78 13.86
C VAL A 243 10.69 -2.51 13.03
N MET A 244 11.76 -2.16 12.31
CA MET A 244 11.77 -1.04 11.36
C MET A 244 11.36 -1.55 9.98
N CYS A 245 10.08 -1.38 9.65
CA CYS A 245 9.48 -1.83 8.39
C CYS A 245 9.43 -0.68 7.36
N GLN A 246 10.07 -0.87 6.20
CA GLN A 246 9.82 -0.01 5.05
C GLN A 246 8.47 -0.36 4.41
N VAL A 247 7.66 0.63 4.05
CA VAL A 247 6.36 0.42 3.40
C VAL A 247 6.35 1.15 2.07
N ASN A 248 6.29 0.40 0.97
CA ASN A 248 6.19 0.92 -0.39
C ASN A 248 4.73 0.83 -0.83
N HIS A 249 4.02 1.96 -0.85
CA HIS A 249 2.60 2.04 -1.21
C HIS A 249 2.45 2.41 -2.69
N HIS A 250 2.05 1.44 -3.51
CA HIS A 250 1.70 1.64 -4.91
C HIS A 250 0.19 1.86 -5.03
N ALA A 251 -0.20 3.14 -4.91
CA ALA A 251 -1.59 3.55 -4.69
C ALA A 251 -2.46 3.59 -5.97
N THR A 252 -1.86 3.35 -7.14
CA THR A 252 -2.47 3.58 -8.47
C THR A 252 -2.91 2.31 -9.19
N TRP A 253 -2.62 1.11 -8.67
CA TRP A 253 -3.00 -0.16 -9.29
C TRP A 253 -4.42 -0.56 -8.88
N GLU A 254 -5.41 -0.21 -9.71
CA GLU A 254 -6.83 -0.53 -9.50
C GLU A 254 -7.15 -2.03 -9.49
N HIS A 255 -8.33 -2.38 -8.95
CA HIS A 255 -8.74 -3.78 -8.81
C HIS A 255 -9.10 -4.40 -10.18
N LEU A 256 -8.85 -5.71 -10.33
CA LEU A 256 -8.98 -6.48 -11.59
C LEU A 256 -8.20 -5.95 -12.82
N GLN A 257 -7.53 -4.80 -12.77
CA GLN A 257 -6.85 -4.18 -13.91
C GLN A 257 -5.35 -4.49 -14.00
N GLN A 258 -4.75 -4.15 -15.15
CA GLN A 258 -3.30 -3.96 -15.28
C GLN A 258 -2.84 -2.72 -14.49
N PRO A 259 -1.58 -2.67 -14.02
CA PRO A 259 -1.06 -1.47 -13.38
C PRO A 259 -0.91 -0.36 -14.43
N PRO A 260 -1.38 0.87 -14.19
CA PRO A 260 -1.44 1.92 -15.22
C PRO A 260 -0.06 2.36 -15.72
N LYS A 261 1.02 2.00 -15.00
CA LYS A 261 2.42 2.18 -15.40
C LYS A 261 3.22 0.99 -14.87
N TYR A 262 3.94 0.29 -15.74
CA TYR A 262 4.84 -0.81 -15.34
C TYR A 262 6.09 -0.31 -14.59
N ARG A 263 6.52 0.93 -14.85
CA ARG A 263 7.78 1.51 -14.33
C ARG A 263 7.89 1.57 -12.79
N PRO A 264 6.87 2.00 -12.00
CA PRO A 264 6.89 1.91 -10.53
C PRO A 264 7.14 0.49 -10.01
N ILE A 265 6.44 -0.51 -10.56
CA ILE A 265 6.60 -1.92 -10.17
C ILE A 265 8.00 -2.44 -10.53
N ILE A 266 8.50 -2.10 -11.72
CA ILE A 266 9.87 -2.45 -12.13
C ILE A 266 10.91 -1.76 -11.24
N LYS A 267 10.69 -0.51 -10.80
CA LYS A 267 11.56 0.14 -9.79
C LYS A 267 11.56 -0.68 -8.49
N MET A 268 10.39 -1.03 -7.96
CA MET A 268 10.24 -1.81 -6.72
C MET A 268 10.94 -3.18 -6.80
N ILE A 269 10.75 -3.92 -7.90
CA ILE A 269 11.37 -5.23 -8.14
C ILE A 269 12.89 -5.11 -8.32
N HIS A 270 13.36 -4.16 -9.14
CA HIS A 270 14.78 -3.91 -9.34
C HIS A 270 15.47 -3.52 -8.03
N GLN A 271 14.82 -2.70 -7.21
CA GLN A 271 15.33 -2.27 -5.91
C GLN A 271 15.58 -3.47 -5.00
N PHE A 272 14.58 -4.33 -4.80
CA PHE A 272 14.71 -5.55 -4.01
C PHE A 272 15.84 -6.46 -4.48
N LEU A 273 15.90 -6.73 -5.79
CA LEU A 273 16.86 -7.67 -6.37
C LEU A 273 18.30 -7.13 -6.44
N SER A 274 18.52 -5.81 -6.30
CA SER A 274 19.83 -5.18 -6.53
C SER A 274 20.42 -4.45 -5.32
N GLU A 275 19.59 -3.91 -4.42
CA GLU A 275 20.05 -3.13 -3.28
C GLU A 275 20.29 -4.02 -2.06
N LYS A 276 21.56 -4.22 -1.69
CA LYS A 276 22.01 -5.05 -0.55
C LYS A 276 21.33 -4.75 0.80
N GLN A 277 20.74 -3.56 0.96
CA GLN A 277 20.00 -3.15 2.16
C GLN A 277 18.62 -3.81 2.27
N VAL A 278 17.98 -4.12 1.13
CA VAL A 278 16.64 -4.74 1.07
C VAL A 278 16.66 -6.16 0.50
N GLN A 279 17.75 -6.58 -0.15
CA GLN A 279 17.90 -7.93 -0.70
C GLN A 279 17.68 -9.03 0.35
N ASN A 280 18.09 -8.80 1.60
CA ASN A 280 17.90 -9.76 2.70
C ASN A 280 16.62 -9.50 3.54
N ALA A 281 15.72 -8.64 3.06
CA ALA A 281 14.47 -8.37 3.77
C ALA A 281 13.51 -9.56 3.73
N ASN A 282 12.86 -9.84 4.86
CA ASN A 282 11.61 -10.61 4.84
C ASN A 282 10.51 -9.70 4.29
N ILE A 283 9.75 -10.16 3.29
CA ILE A 283 8.76 -9.34 2.59
C ILE A 283 7.32 -9.75 2.89
N CYS A 284 6.42 -8.77 2.99
CA CYS A 284 4.98 -8.97 2.97
C CYS A 284 4.36 -8.17 1.81
N VAL A 285 3.63 -8.84 0.92
CA VAL A 285 2.89 -8.19 -0.17
C VAL A 285 1.41 -8.18 0.17
N VAL A 286 0.84 -6.98 0.25
CA VAL A 286 -0.54 -6.74 0.68
C VAL A 286 -1.36 -6.27 -0.51
N SER A 287 -2.48 -6.93 -0.77
CA SER A 287 -3.55 -6.42 -1.64
C SER A 287 -4.89 -6.54 -0.94
N VAL A 288 -5.91 -5.86 -1.46
CA VAL A 288 -7.26 -5.79 -0.87
C VAL A 288 -7.80 -7.16 -0.41
N PHE A 289 -7.66 -8.20 -1.23
CA PHE A 289 -8.11 -9.56 -0.92
C PHE A 289 -6.94 -10.54 -0.65
N GLY A 290 -5.70 -10.04 -0.62
CA GLY A 290 -4.50 -10.86 -0.46
C GLY A 290 -4.29 -11.85 -1.60
N CYS A 291 -4.69 -11.48 -2.80
CA CYS A 291 -4.59 -12.26 -4.02
C CYS A 291 -4.41 -11.31 -5.23
N GLY A 292 -4.56 -11.81 -6.46
CA GLY A 292 -4.50 -10.99 -7.67
C GLY A 292 -3.22 -10.17 -7.80
N ARG A 293 -3.33 -8.84 -7.73
CA ARG A 293 -2.20 -7.87 -7.75
C ARG A 293 -0.99 -8.29 -6.91
N ALA A 294 -1.20 -8.80 -5.69
CA ALA A 294 -0.11 -9.25 -4.81
C ALA A 294 0.66 -10.44 -5.40
N CYS A 295 -0.06 -11.42 -5.92
CA CYS A 295 0.51 -12.60 -6.55
C CYS A 295 1.07 -12.31 -7.95
N SER A 296 0.46 -11.40 -8.72
CA SER A 296 0.97 -10.90 -10.00
C SER A 296 2.32 -10.17 -9.82
N PHE A 297 2.44 -9.37 -8.76
CA PHE A 297 3.71 -8.75 -8.37
C PHE A 297 4.78 -9.79 -7.99
N ILE A 298 4.43 -10.81 -7.19
CA ILE A 298 5.35 -11.91 -6.85
C ILE A 298 5.75 -12.74 -8.09
N GLY A 299 4.83 -12.98 -9.02
CA GLY A 299 5.12 -13.63 -10.30
C GLY A 299 6.11 -12.83 -11.15
N ALA A 300 5.89 -11.53 -11.31
CA ALA A 300 6.79 -10.64 -12.02
C ALA A 300 8.17 -10.52 -11.32
N LEU A 301 8.20 -10.44 -9.98
CA LEU A 301 9.42 -10.43 -9.17
C LEU A 301 10.26 -11.69 -9.41
N TYR A 302 9.65 -12.86 -9.35
CA TYR A 302 10.34 -14.14 -9.54
C TYR A 302 10.73 -14.39 -11.00
N ALA A 303 9.93 -13.95 -11.97
CA ALA A 303 10.28 -13.98 -13.40
C ALA A 303 11.49 -13.07 -13.71
N ILE A 304 11.52 -11.85 -13.19
CA ILE A 304 12.66 -10.92 -13.34
C ILE A 304 13.89 -11.45 -12.58
N SER A 305 13.72 -12.13 -11.45
CA SER A 305 14.81 -12.81 -10.74
C SER A 305 15.44 -13.94 -11.58
N GLN A 306 14.64 -14.74 -12.27
CA GLN A 306 15.14 -15.76 -13.22
C GLN A 306 15.86 -15.14 -14.42
N LEU A 307 15.31 -14.07 -15.03
CA LEU A 307 15.97 -13.33 -16.11
C LEU A 307 17.30 -12.67 -15.68
N ASN A 308 17.47 -12.36 -14.40
CA ASN A 308 18.73 -11.88 -13.84
C ASN A 308 19.76 -12.99 -13.60
N GLN A 309 19.31 -14.25 -13.50
CA GLN A 309 20.14 -15.44 -13.44
C GLN A 309 20.42 -16.06 -14.83
N GLY A 310 19.87 -15.47 -15.91
CA GLY A 310 19.98 -15.99 -17.27
C GLY A 310 19.01 -17.14 -17.60
N ILE A 311 17.99 -17.34 -16.77
CA ILE A 311 16.95 -18.36 -16.93
C ILE A 311 15.72 -17.74 -17.59
N GLU A 312 15.14 -18.41 -18.58
CA GLU A 312 13.89 -17.99 -19.24
C GLU A 312 12.69 -18.33 -18.34
N PRO A 313 11.84 -17.34 -17.95
CA PRO A 313 10.76 -17.58 -16.99
C PRO A 313 9.46 -18.03 -17.66
N ASN A 314 9.02 -19.27 -17.42
CA ASN A 314 7.66 -19.67 -17.78
C ASN A 314 6.64 -19.06 -16.82
N ILE A 315 6.03 -17.94 -17.21
CA ILE A 315 5.02 -17.22 -16.42
C ILE A 315 3.83 -18.12 -16.04
N CYS A 316 3.43 -19.06 -16.91
CA CYS A 316 2.29 -19.95 -16.63
C CYS A 316 2.58 -20.90 -15.46
N ASP A 317 3.78 -21.49 -15.42
CA ASP A 317 4.19 -22.37 -14.33
C ASP A 317 4.42 -21.57 -13.04
N ILE A 318 5.07 -20.40 -13.12
CA ILE A 318 5.27 -19.48 -12.00
C ILE A 318 3.92 -19.13 -11.32
N MET A 319 2.91 -18.75 -12.11
CA MET A 319 1.61 -18.39 -11.56
C MET A 319 0.84 -19.60 -11.02
N ARG A 320 1.06 -20.81 -11.57
CA ARG A 320 0.51 -22.07 -11.05
C ARG A 320 1.13 -22.46 -9.71
N ASP A 321 2.45 -22.32 -9.56
CA ASP A 321 3.19 -22.56 -8.31
C ASP A 321 2.76 -21.57 -7.20
N ILE A 322 2.42 -20.34 -7.56
CA ILE A 322 1.78 -19.39 -6.62
C ILE A 322 0.35 -19.84 -6.31
N GLN A 323 -0.45 -20.26 -7.30
CA GLN A 323 -1.85 -20.65 -7.10
C GLN A 323 -2.02 -21.86 -6.17
N GLN A 324 -1.08 -22.81 -6.20
CA GLN A 324 -1.02 -23.93 -5.26
C GLN A 324 -0.76 -23.51 -3.81
N GLN A 325 -0.22 -22.30 -3.59
CA GLN A 325 0.13 -21.75 -2.27
C GLN A 325 -0.79 -20.59 -1.84
N ARG A 326 -1.47 -19.94 -2.79
CA ARG A 326 -2.41 -18.85 -2.54
C ARG A 326 -3.57 -18.92 -3.54
N PRO A 327 -4.79 -19.26 -3.10
CA PRO A 327 -5.93 -19.37 -4.01
C PRO A 327 -6.25 -18.03 -4.66
N LYS A 328 -6.75 -18.08 -5.90
CA LYS A 328 -7.00 -16.92 -6.79
C LYS A 328 -5.77 -16.03 -7.04
N ALA A 329 -4.62 -16.64 -7.32
CA ALA A 329 -3.36 -15.93 -7.63
C ALA A 329 -3.50 -14.84 -8.71
N THR A 330 -4.36 -15.02 -9.71
CA THR A 330 -4.88 -13.93 -10.54
C THR A 330 -6.40 -13.89 -10.44
N GLU A 331 -6.96 -12.68 -10.33
CA GLU A 331 -8.41 -12.44 -10.25
C GLU A 331 -9.02 -12.19 -11.64
N SER A 332 -8.21 -11.76 -12.61
CA SER A 332 -8.63 -11.43 -13.97
C SER A 332 -7.57 -11.81 -15.01
N PHE A 333 -7.98 -11.86 -16.28
CA PHE A 333 -7.04 -11.99 -17.40
C PHE A 333 -6.06 -10.80 -17.47
N ALA A 334 -6.56 -9.57 -17.26
CA ALA A 334 -5.73 -8.36 -17.27
C ALA A 334 -4.62 -8.41 -16.21
N GLN A 335 -4.88 -8.92 -15.00
CA GLN A 335 -3.81 -9.13 -14.01
C GLN A 335 -2.75 -10.14 -14.46
N TYR A 336 -3.13 -11.14 -15.27
CA TYR A 336 -2.21 -12.15 -15.81
C TYR A 336 -1.40 -11.62 -17.00
N SER A 337 -2.02 -10.95 -17.98
CA SER A 337 -1.30 -10.26 -19.08
C SER A 337 -0.35 -9.19 -18.55
N GLY A 338 -0.75 -8.49 -17.47
CA GLY A 338 0.10 -7.53 -16.76
C GLY A 338 1.42 -8.11 -16.27
N VAL A 339 1.49 -9.40 -15.90
CA VAL A 339 2.76 -10.05 -15.53
C VAL A 339 3.72 -10.11 -16.72
N TYR A 340 3.21 -10.48 -17.91
CA TYR A 340 4.00 -10.44 -19.15
C TYR A 340 4.42 -9.01 -19.49
N ALA A 341 3.51 -8.04 -19.41
CA ALA A 341 3.81 -6.64 -19.72
C ALA A 341 4.91 -6.04 -18.81
N ILE A 342 4.88 -6.33 -17.51
CA ILE A 342 5.94 -5.93 -16.55
C ILE A 342 7.30 -6.56 -16.92
N VAL A 343 7.31 -7.85 -17.23
CA VAL A 343 8.54 -8.60 -17.56
C VAL A 343 9.12 -8.13 -18.90
N LEU A 344 8.28 -7.85 -19.89
CA LEU A 344 8.67 -7.38 -21.21
C LEU A 344 9.17 -5.92 -21.18
N ASP A 345 8.50 -5.01 -20.46
CA ASP A 345 9.00 -3.65 -20.25
C ASP A 345 10.32 -3.64 -19.46
N TYR A 346 10.52 -4.59 -18.53
CA TYR A 346 11.83 -4.79 -17.91
C TYR A 346 12.92 -5.20 -18.93
N ILE A 347 12.62 -6.14 -19.84
CA ILE A 347 13.56 -6.56 -20.90
C ILE A 347 13.89 -5.37 -21.82
N VAL A 348 12.89 -4.61 -22.28
CA VAL A 348 13.10 -3.39 -23.10
C VAL A 348 13.99 -2.39 -22.38
N ARG A 349 13.75 -2.12 -21.09
CA ARG A 349 14.57 -1.22 -20.27
C ARG A 349 16.00 -1.72 -20.11
N LYS A 350 16.22 -3.04 -19.98
CA LYS A 350 17.54 -3.66 -19.84
C LYS A 350 18.33 -3.68 -21.17
N ARG A 351 17.64 -3.81 -22.31
CA ARG A 351 18.21 -3.68 -23.67
C ARG A 351 18.48 -2.21 -24.06
N GLY A 352 17.70 -1.28 -23.54
CA GLY A 352 17.93 0.17 -23.63
C GLY A 352 17.48 0.83 -24.93
N SER A 353 18.18 0.62 -26.05
CA SER A 353 18.06 1.47 -27.24
C SER A 353 16.63 1.55 -27.81
N LYS A 354 16.06 2.76 -27.90
CA LYS A 354 14.77 3.03 -28.58
C LYS A 354 14.81 2.78 -30.10
N ARG A 355 15.99 2.53 -30.69
CA ARG A 355 16.16 2.22 -32.12
C ARG A 355 16.30 0.73 -32.41
N ASP A 356 16.38 -0.12 -31.38
CA ASP A 356 16.39 -1.58 -31.52
C ASP A 356 15.02 -2.05 -32.09
N PRO A 357 14.98 -2.75 -33.25
CA PRO A 357 13.75 -3.29 -33.80
C PRO A 357 13.01 -4.23 -32.84
N ILE A 358 13.75 -5.03 -32.05
CA ILE A 358 13.17 -5.96 -31.07
C ILE A 358 12.47 -5.18 -29.95
N ASN A 359 13.05 -4.05 -29.51
CA ASN A 359 12.36 -3.19 -28.55
C ASN A 359 11.07 -2.59 -29.15
N ARG A 360 11.02 -2.26 -30.45
CA ARG A 360 9.78 -1.78 -31.09
C ARG A 360 8.70 -2.86 -31.10
N GLU A 361 9.07 -4.09 -31.47
CA GLU A 361 8.17 -5.25 -31.46
C GLU A 361 7.62 -5.54 -30.06
N ILE A 362 8.49 -5.56 -29.04
CA ILE A 362 8.06 -5.79 -27.66
C ILE A 362 7.12 -4.69 -27.17
N ASN A 363 7.39 -3.40 -27.45
CA ASN A 363 6.46 -2.32 -27.07
C ASN A 363 5.11 -2.49 -27.78
N ARG A 364 5.09 -2.79 -29.10
CA ARG A 364 3.86 -3.06 -29.84
C ARG A 364 3.04 -4.18 -29.19
N PHE A 365 3.69 -5.27 -28.77
CA PHE A 365 3.02 -6.38 -28.08
C PHE A 365 2.56 -6.00 -26.66
N ILE A 366 3.25 -5.10 -25.94
CA ILE A 366 2.77 -4.57 -24.64
C ILE A 366 1.53 -3.69 -24.83
N ASP A 367 1.50 -2.88 -25.89
CA ASP A 367 0.33 -2.09 -26.27
C ASP A 367 -0.84 -3.04 -26.63
N GLU A 368 -0.61 -4.04 -27.48
CA GLU A 368 -1.57 -5.11 -27.81
C GLU A 368 -2.09 -5.82 -26.54
N LEU A 369 -1.22 -6.22 -25.60
CA LEU A 369 -1.59 -6.84 -24.30
C LEU A 369 -2.46 -5.94 -23.40
N THR A 370 -2.49 -4.64 -23.66
CA THR A 370 -3.33 -3.68 -22.93
C THR A 370 -4.76 -3.65 -23.49
N ASP A 371 -4.92 -3.90 -24.80
CA ASP A 371 -6.21 -3.88 -25.51
C ASP A 371 -6.93 -5.25 -25.53
N ILE A 372 -6.28 -6.35 -25.11
CA ILE A 372 -6.93 -7.68 -25.07
C ILE A 372 -8.00 -7.74 -23.97
N SER A 373 -9.25 -7.58 -24.38
CA SER A 373 -10.42 -8.07 -23.64
C SER A 373 -10.36 -9.61 -23.51
N PRO A 374 -10.70 -10.20 -22.36
CA PRO A 374 -10.69 -11.65 -22.19
C PRO A 374 -11.62 -12.35 -23.19
N ALA A 375 -11.14 -13.45 -23.77
CA ALA A 375 -11.98 -14.30 -24.61
C ALA A 375 -13.17 -14.82 -23.79
N VAL A 376 -14.39 -14.43 -24.20
CA VAL A 376 -15.63 -14.92 -23.59
C VAL A 376 -15.70 -16.43 -23.79
N SER A 377 -15.67 -17.19 -22.70
CA SER A 377 -15.87 -18.63 -22.73
C SER A 377 -17.23 -18.93 -23.40
N PRO A 378 -17.31 -19.89 -24.35
CA PRO A 378 -18.57 -20.22 -25.00
C PRO A 378 -19.65 -20.52 -23.96
N ILE A 379 -20.72 -19.72 -23.97
CA ILE A 379 -21.88 -19.95 -23.12
C ILE A 379 -22.47 -21.29 -23.56
N ASN A 380 -22.44 -22.28 -22.66
CA ASN A 380 -23.14 -23.53 -22.90
C ASN A 380 -24.65 -23.24 -22.83
N GLU A 381 -25.26 -22.97 -23.98
CA GLU A 381 -26.72 -22.94 -24.17
C GLU A 381 -27.29 -24.36 -24.01
N LYS A 382 -27.27 -24.84 -22.76
CA LYS A 382 -27.88 -26.08 -22.31
C LYS A 382 -28.67 -25.81 -21.06
N ASN A 383 -29.87 -25.26 -21.26
CA ASN A 383 -31.12 -25.66 -20.60
C ASN A 383 -32.30 -24.86 -21.18
N GLN A 384 -32.74 -25.25 -22.37
CA GLN A 384 -34.14 -25.07 -22.81
C GLN A 384 -34.71 -26.44 -23.16
N TYR A 385 -35.37 -27.07 -22.18
CA TYR A 385 -36.29 -28.20 -22.30
C TYR A 385 -37.24 -28.18 -21.10
#